data_AF-A0A836LK67-F1
#
_entry.id   AF-A0A836LK67-F1
#
_cell.length_a   1.000
_cell.length_b   1.000
_cell.length_c   1.000
_cell.angle_alpha   90.00
_cell.angle_beta   90.00
_cell.angle_gamma   90.00
#
_symmetry.space_group_name_H-M   'P 1'
#
loop_
_entity.id
_entity.type
_entity.pdbx_description
1 polymer ?
#
loop_
_entity_poly.entity_id
_entity_poly.type
_entity_poly.pdbx_seq_one_letter_code
_entity_poly.pdbx_strand_id
1 'polypeptide(L)'
;MDSVTLPVEWEALCVSDAEVIQDCINGVFRRLLANLLLDFNNPKFRQVKKDNKTLHRLTESLPSGFVEFLFSSIGFVKHDDAFIFEGSPESLVRGDTVLSHIERTFDKEKHQDAEYALMRLRHLGRQRVESHSTPREVTPALTLPSRVEAFPEENDSKFQSQHCGREEDVMEERALEETVRKTLLNTGRVRNGFLGARDFNVRIMRYGRVYVCTEKCPDSCIEVHWHLLTGRNILYSHLAHLSDNGTQLLHLGPEHGYQYNSLPGSANFRKMIHFSEKLIDENGKLVYVKTDDKPVTTCIYCGRAFAKLLL
;
A
#
# COMPACT_ATOMS: atom_id res chain seq x y z
N MET A 1 4.57 26.83 7.82
CA MET A 1 4.21 26.14 6.57
C MET A 1 4.36 27.17 5.48
N ASP A 2 5.51 27.21 4.84
CA ASP A 2 5.74 28.13 3.72
C ASP A 2 4.97 27.59 2.51
N SER A 3 4.11 28.41 1.92
CA SER A 3 3.43 28.09 0.68
C SER A 3 4.47 27.98 -0.42
N VAL A 4 4.73 26.76 -0.90
CA VAL A 4 5.51 26.56 -2.13
C VAL A 4 4.71 27.18 -3.28
N THR A 5 5.31 28.15 -3.95
CA THR A 5 4.78 28.77 -5.17
C THR A 5 5.65 28.31 -6.33
N LEU A 6 5.06 27.66 -7.31
CA LEU A 6 5.77 27.25 -8.52
C LEU A 6 5.74 28.42 -9.53
N PRO A 7 6.73 28.54 -10.42
CA PRO A 7 6.62 29.39 -11.59
C PRO A 7 5.36 29.05 -12.40
N VAL A 8 4.66 30.06 -12.90
CA VAL A 8 3.35 29.93 -13.56
C VAL A 8 3.42 28.98 -14.76
N GLU A 9 4.52 29.03 -15.50
CA GLU A 9 4.80 28.13 -16.63
C GLU A 9 4.89 26.66 -16.21
N TRP A 10 5.38 26.37 -15.01
CA TRP A 10 5.47 25.01 -14.48
C TRP A 10 4.17 24.54 -13.87
N GLU A 11 3.39 25.44 -13.26
CA GLU A 11 2.01 25.14 -12.86
C GLU A 11 1.16 24.72 -14.06
N ALA A 12 1.22 25.51 -15.15
CA ALA A 12 0.48 25.20 -16.37
C ALA A 12 0.91 23.87 -16.99
N LEU A 13 2.21 23.56 -16.97
CA LEU A 13 2.75 22.30 -17.46
C LEU A 13 2.31 21.10 -16.59
N CYS A 14 2.25 21.27 -15.27
CA CYS A 14 1.76 20.24 -14.35
C CYS A 14 0.29 19.88 -14.63
N VAL A 15 -0.51 20.82 -15.13
CA VAL A 15 -1.89 20.56 -15.56
C VAL A 15 -1.93 19.82 -16.91
N SER A 16 -1.11 20.23 -17.89
CA SER A 16 -1.18 19.67 -19.25
C SER A 16 -0.60 18.26 -19.37
N ASP A 17 0.48 17.97 -18.65
CA ASP A 17 1.28 16.74 -18.81
C ASP A 17 1.37 15.93 -17.52
N ALA A 18 0.29 15.97 -16.71
CA ALA A 18 0.23 15.40 -15.36
C ALA A 18 0.74 13.96 -15.26
N GLU A 19 0.34 13.06 -16.18
CA GLU A 19 0.76 11.65 -16.14
C GLU A 19 2.26 11.49 -16.38
N VAL A 20 2.81 12.18 -17.39
CA VAL A 20 4.23 12.15 -17.74
C VAL A 20 5.08 12.71 -16.60
N ILE A 21 4.64 13.82 -16.01
CA ILE A 21 5.33 14.46 -14.89
C ILE A 21 5.27 13.57 -13.65
N GLN A 22 4.13 12.93 -13.38
CA GLN A 22 3.97 12.00 -12.26
C GLN A 22 4.91 10.78 -12.40
N ASP A 23 5.02 10.21 -13.60
CA ASP A 23 5.94 9.11 -13.86
C ASP A 23 7.41 9.53 -13.72
N CYS A 24 7.74 10.74 -14.17
CA CYS A 24 9.07 11.32 -14.03
C CYS A 24 9.43 11.56 -12.55
N ILE A 25 8.52 12.15 -11.76
CA ILE A 25 8.71 12.40 -10.32
C ILE A 25 8.92 11.08 -9.58
N ASN A 26 8.06 10.09 -9.78
CA ASN A 26 8.17 8.79 -9.10
C ASN A 26 9.35 7.95 -9.58
N GLY A 27 9.67 8.01 -10.86
CA GLY A 27 10.69 7.19 -11.49
C GLY A 27 12.12 7.72 -11.29
N VAL A 28 12.28 9.03 -11.14
CA VAL A 28 13.59 9.70 -11.02
C VAL A 28 13.70 10.47 -9.70
N PHE A 29 12.93 11.54 -9.54
CA PHE A 29 13.19 12.56 -8.51
C PHE A 29 12.93 12.08 -7.08
N ARG A 30 11.85 11.33 -6.84
CA ARG A 30 11.58 10.70 -5.54
C ARG A 30 12.64 9.69 -5.15
N ARG A 31 13.21 8.97 -6.13
CA ARG A 31 14.30 8.02 -5.88
C ARG A 31 15.61 8.72 -5.55
N LEU A 32 15.93 9.81 -6.24
CA LEU A 32 17.11 10.62 -5.94
C LEU A 32 17.03 11.20 -4.53
N LEU A 33 15.88 11.79 -4.19
CA LEU A 33 15.61 12.31 -2.84
C LEU A 33 15.74 11.20 -1.78
N ALA A 34 15.10 10.04 -1.99
CA ALA A 34 15.16 8.92 -1.07
C ALA A 34 16.59 8.39 -0.86
N ASN A 35 17.40 8.31 -1.92
CA ASN A 35 18.78 7.87 -1.83
C ASN A 35 19.64 8.83 -0.98
N LEU A 36 19.47 10.15 -1.15
CA LEU A 36 20.18 11.16 -0.37
C LEU A 36 19.70 11.24 1.09
N LEU A 37 18.43 10.96 1.36
CA LEU A 37 17.90 10.84 2.72
C LEU A 37 18.40 9.58 3.43
N LEU A 38 18.58 8.48 2.69
CA LEU A 38 19.06 7.21 3.23
C LEU A 38 20.54 7.28 3.64
N ASP A 39 21.39 7.87 2.79
CA ASP A 39 22.82 8.00 3.03
C ASP A 39 23.37 9.28 2.39
N PHE A 40 23.25 10.38 3.12
CA PHE A 40 23.57 11.75 2.65
C PHE A 40 25.02 11.94 2.21
N ASN A 41 25.94 11.19 2.82
CA ASN A 41 27.38 11.31 2.56
C ASN A 41 27.86 10.35 1.46
N ASN A 42 26.97 9.52 0.89
CA ASN A 42 27.36 8.58 -0.14
C ASN A 42 27.70 9.30 -1.45
N PRO A 43 28.93 9.17 -1.98
CA PRO A 43 29.32 9.82 -3.23
C PRO A 43 28.53 9.31 -4.43
N LYS A 44 27.98 8.08 -4.38
CA LYS A 44 27.21 7.50 -5.50
C LYS A 44 25.87 8.18 -5.72
N PHE A 45 25.26 8.74 -4.67
CA PHE A 45 23.95 9.39 -4.74
C PHE A 45 24.05 10.87 -5.09
N ARG A 46 25.26 11.43 -5.05
CA ARG A 46 25.54 12.83 -5.31
C ARG A 46 25.77 13.15 -6.79
N GLN A 47 25.75 12.17 -7.68
CA GLN A 47 25.96 12.40 -9.11
C GLN A 47 24.95 11.63 -9.96
N VAL A 48 24.35 12.32 -10.91
CA VAL A 48 23.45 11.74 -11.93
C VAL A 48 23.98 12.11 -13.30
N LYS A 49 24.46 11.12 -14.07
CA LYS A 49 24.93 11.38 -15.45
C LYS A 49 23.75 11.69 -16.37
N LYS A 50 23.94 12.64 -17.29
CA LYS A 50 22.91 13.03 -18.27
C LYS A 50 22.61 11.94 -19.30
N ASP A 51 23.57 11.06 -19.58
CA ASP A 51 23.43 9.90 -20.47
C ASP A 51 22.66 8.72 -19.84
N ASN A 52 22.16 8.89 -18.62
CA ASN A 52 21.40 7.86 -17.94
C ASN A 52 20.11 7.52 -18.72
N LYS A 53 20.02 6.27 -19.19
CA LYS A 53 18.89 5.78 -20.00
C LYS A 53 17.54 5.96 -19.32
N THR A 54 17.47 5.78 -18.00
CA THR A 54 16.23 5.94 -17.24
C THR A 54 15.83 7.40 -17.14
N LEU A 55 16.79 8.29 -16.90
CA LEU A 55 16.56 9.74 -16.91
C LEU A 55 16.02 10.15 -18.28
N HIS A 56 16.76 9.86 -19.36
CA HIS A 56 16.35 10.21 -20.72
C HIS A 56 14.94 9.71 -21.04
N ARG A 57 14.66 8.42 -20.81
CA ARG A 57 13.34 7.84 -21.11
C ARG A 57 12.18 8.53 -20.40
N LEU A 58 12.39 8.98 -19.16
CA LEU A 58 11.33 9.57 -18.33
C LEU A 58 11.24 11.09 -18.45
N THR A 59 12.24 11.73 -19.08
CA THR A 59 12.27 13.20 -19.26
C THR A 59 12.21 13.64 -20.71
N GLU A 60 12.24 12.72 -21.69
CA GLU A 60 12.33 13.04 -23.12
C GLU A 60 11.19 13.94 -23.63
N SER A 61 9.98 13.75 -23.11
CA SER A 61 8.79 14.54 -23.46
C SER A 61 8.65 15.82 -22.63
N LEU A 62 9.52 16.06 -21.64
CA LEU A 62 9.43 17.22 -20.76
C LEU A 62 10.40 18.33 -21.21
N PRO A 63 10.03 19.62 -21.03
CA PRO A 63 10.95 20.72 -21.27
C PRO A 63 12.21 20.58 -20.42
N SER A 64 13.39 20.75 -21.03
CA SER A 64 14.67 20.65 -20.32
C SER A 64 14.77 21.61 -19.13
N GLY A 65 14.21 22.82 -19.25
CA GLY A 65 14.13 23.79 -18.17
C GLY A 65 13.30 23.30 -16.97
N PHE A 66 12.24 22.53 -17.21
CA PHE A 66 11.43 21.92 -16.14
C PHE A 66 12.20 20.80 -15.43
N VAL A 67 12.93 19.97 -16.19
CA VAL A 67 13.79 18.90 -15.64
C VAL A 67 14.89 19.52 -14.75
N GLU A 68 15.53 20.59 -15.23
CA GLU A 68 16.53 21.35 -14.47
C GLU A 68 15.93 21.99 -13.21
N PHE A 69 14.71 22.51 -13.30
CA PHE A 69 13.96 23.01 -12.15
C PHE A 69 13.74 21.92 -11.08
N LEU A 70 13.36 20.71 -11.48
CA LEU A 70 13.17 19.59 -10.54
C LEU A 70 14.49 19.15 -9.88
N PHE A 71 15.60 19.11 -10.62
CA PHE A 71 16.92 18.83 -10.05
C PHE A 71 17.35 19.91 -9.04
N SER A 72 17.23 21.18 -9.43
CA SER A 72 17.61 22.31 -8.58
C SER A 72 16.73 22.44 -7.33
N SER A 73 15.45 22.06 -7.41
CA SER A 73 14.55 22.01 -6.26
C SER A 73 15.03 21.08 -5.14
N ILE A 74 15.74 20.00 -5.48
CA ILE A 74 16.33 19.06 -4.52
C ILE A 74 17.71 19.55 -4.02
N GLY A 75 18.43 20.34 -4.83
CA GLY A 75 19.80 20.80 -4.56
C GLY A 75 20.85 20.23 -5.51
N PHE A 76 20.46 19.73 -6.68
CA PHE A 76 21.39 19.37 -7.74
C PHE A 76 21.69 20.56 -8.66
N VAL A 77 22.95 20.68 -9.06
CA VAL A 77 23.45 21.69 -9.99
C VAL A 77 23.84 21.01 -11.30
N LYS A 78 23.50 21.65 -12.42
CA LYS A 78 23.83 21.18 -13.76
C LYS A 78 25.30 21.48 -14.06
N HIS A 79 26.06 20.44 -14.36
CA HIS A 79 27.41 20.49 -14.93
C HIS A 79 27.37 19.98 -16.38
N ASP A 80 28.49 19.94 -17.08
CA ASP A 80 28.54 19.59 -18.51
C ASP A 80 27.95 18.20 -18.80
N ASP A 81 28.40 17.16 -18.08
CA ASP A 81 27.99 15.76 -18.32
C ASP A 81 27.06 15.17 -17.25
N ALA A 82 26.83 15.89 -16.15
CA ALA A 82 26.11 15.37 -15.00
C ALA A 82 25.35 16.46 -14.24
N PHE A 83 24.42 16.01 -13.41
CA PHE A 83 23.88 16.78 -12.29
C PHE A 83 24.61 16.34 -11.02
N ILE A 84 25.17 17.31 -10.29
CA ILE A 84 25.93 17.07 -9.05
C ILE A 84 25.15 17.66 -7.88
N PHE A 85 24.98 16.89 -6.81
CA PHE A 85 24.34 17.35 -5.59
C PHE A 85 25.32 18.23 -4.82
N GLU A 86 24.97 19.51 -4.70
CA GLU A 86 25.69 20.52 -3.93
C GLU A 86 24.84 21.07 -2.78
N GLY A 87 23.64 20.51 -2.59
CA GLY A 87 22.68 20.90 -1.59
C GLY A 87 23.03 20.48 -0.16
N SER A 88 22.15 20.87 0.76
CA SER A 88 22.23 20.58 2.19
C SER A 88 21.02 19.73 2.62
N PRO A 89 20.99 19.20 3.85
CA PRO A 89 19.80 18.52 4.36
C PRO A 89 18.53 19.39 4.25
N GLU A 90 18.65 20.70 4.41
CA GLU A 90 17.56 21.66 4.25
C GLU A 90 17.07 21.77 2.80
N SER A 91 17.95 21.60 1.81
CA SER A 91 17.53 21.57 0.40
C SER A 91 16.73 20.30 0.08
N LEU A 92 17.00 19.18 0.75
CA LEU A 92 16.20 17.96 0.61
C LEU A 92 14.78 18.15 1.16
N VAL A 93 14.63 18.79 2.32
CA VAL A 93 13.30 19.12 2.89
C VAL A 93 12.53 20.04 1.94
N ARG A 94 13.21 21.04 1.37
CA ARG A 94 12.60 21.95 0.40
C ARG A 94 12.19 21.21 -0.89
N GLY A 95 13.06 20.34 -1.40
CA GLY A 95 12.78 19.50 -2.56
C GLY A 95 11.61 18.55 -2.34
N ASP A 96 11.54 17.89 -1.18
CA ASP A 96 10.40 17.07 -0.78
C ASP A 96 9.09 17.87 -0.79
N THR A 97 9.13 19.10 -0.27
CA THR A 97 7.96 19.98 -0.23
C THR A 97 7.51 20.38 -1.63
N VAL A 98 8.45 20.69 -2.53
CA VAL A 98 8.17 21.03 -3.94
C VAL A 98 7.57 19.85 -4.69
N LEU A 99 8.19 18.67 -4.61
CA LEU A 99 7.67 17.46 -5.26
C LEU A 99 6.28 17.09 -4.73
N SER A 100 6.09 17.18 -3.41
CA SER A 100 4.79 16.92 -2.78
C SER A 100 3.73 17.93 -3.18
N HIS A 101 4.12 19.18 -3.46
CA HIS A 101 3.19 20.19 -3.96
C HIS A 101 2.70 19.84 -5.36
N ILE A 102 3.64 19.48 -6.26
CA ILE A 102 3.31 19.05 -7.63
C ILE A 102 2.43 17.78 -7.61
N GLU A 103 2.73 16.80 -6.77
CA GLU A 103 1.90 15.59 -6.68
C GLU A 103 0.46 15.90 -6.24
N ARG A 104 0.29 16.85 -5.30
CA ARG A 104 -1.04 17.28 -4.85
C ARG A 104 -1.84 18.03 -5.91
N THR A 105 -1.20 18.64 -6.92
CA THR A 105 -1.95 19.26 -8.02
C THR A 105 -2.65 18.18 -8.86
N PHE A 106 -2.02 17.02 -9.04
CA PHE A 106 -2.63 15.89 -9.75
C PHE A 106 -3.80 15.25 -8.98
N ASP A 107 -3.67 15.12 -7.66
CA ASP A 107 -4.74 14.54 -6.83
C ASP A 107 -6.00 15.42 -6.82
N LYS A 108 -5.84 16.75 -6.86
CA LYS A 108 -6.97 17.69 -6.94
C LYS A 108 -7.73 17.57 -8.27
N GLU A 109 -7.03 17.41 -9.38
CA GLU A 109 -7.67 17.21 -10.70
C GLU A 109 -8.38 15.85 -10.79
N LYS A 110 -7.74 14.77 -10.33
CA LYS A 110 -8.40 13.45 -10.26
C LYS A 110 -9.67 13.48 -9.40
N HIS A 111 -9.66 14.24 -8.30
CA HIS A 111 -10.85 14.44 -7.48
C HIS A 111 -11.95 15.26 -8.20
N GLN A 112 -11.59 16.32 -8.93
CA GLN A 112 -12.54 17.14 -9.69
C GLN A 112 -13.15 16.37 -10.88
N ASP A 113 -12.35 15.58 -11.60
CA ASP A 113 -12.83 14.73 -12.70
C ASP A 113 -13.74 13.61 -12.20
N ALA A 114 -13.39 13.00 -11.07
CA ALA A 114 -14.24 12.01 -10.42
C ALA A 114 -15.56 12.62 -9.95
N GLU A 115 -15.56 13.84 -9.40
CA GLU A 115 -16.77 14.56 -9.01
C GLU A 115 -17.65 14.93 -10.21
N TYR A 116 -17.05 15.39 -11.31
CA TYR A 116 -17.77 15.70 -12.54
C TYR A 116 -18.39 14.44 -13.16
N ALA A 117 -17.65 13.33 -13.20
CA ALA A 117 -18.16 12.03 -13.65
C ALA A 117 -19.32 11.55 -12.77
N LEU A 118 -19.22 11.70 -11.44
CA LEU A 118 -20.29 11.38 -10.49
C LEU A 118 -21.53 12.24 -10.71
N MET A 119 -21.35 13.54 -10.97
CA MET A 119 -22.44 14.46 -11.28
C MET A 119 -23.16 14.08 -12.58
N ARG A 120 -22.41 13.70 -13.62
CA ARG A 120 -22.95 13.23 -14.91
C ARG A 120 -23.74 11.93 -14.76
N LEU A 121 -23.21 10.97 -14.00
CA LEU A 121 -23.91 9.71 -13.69
C LEU A 121 -25.20 9.95 -12.91
N ARG A 122 -25.21 10.89 -11.94
CA ARG A 122 -26.42 11.29 -11.21
C ARG A 122 -27.47 11.93 -12.13
N HIS A 123 -27.06 12.74 -13.10
CA HIS A 123 -27.99 13.34 -14.07
C HIS A 123 -28.64 12.29 -14.98
N LEU A 124 -27.84 11.36 -15.52
CA LEU A 124 -28.34 10.22 -16.32
C LEU A 124 -29.25 9.29 -15.51
N GLY A 125 -28.94 9.09 -14.22
CA GLY A 125 -29.78 8.34 -13.29
C GLY A 125 -31.16 8.98 -13.08
N ARG A 126 -31.24 10.32 -12.99
CA ARG A 126 -32.52 11.03 -12.86
C ARG A 126 -33.37 10.97 -14.13
N GLN A 127 -32.76 11.09 -15.31
CA GLN A 127 -33.47 10.97 -16.59
C GLN A 127 -34.10 9.60 -16.80
N ARG A 128 -33.48 8.51 -16.29
CA ARG A 128 -34.05 7.15 -16.32
C ARG A 128 -35.23 6.94 -15.36
N VAL A 129 -35.29 7.69 -14.26
CA VAL A 129 -36.40 7.60 -13.29
C VAL A 129 -37.63 8.34 -13.80
N GLU A 130 -37.45 9.45 -14.51
CA GLU A 130 -38.56 10.21 -15.12
C GLU A 130 -39.18 9.52 -16.35
N SER A 131 -38.46 8.59 -17.00
CA SER A 131 -38.94 7.87 -18.20
C SER A 131 -39.68 6.54 -17.91
N HIS A 132 -39.83 6.14 -16.64
CA HIS A 132 -40.52 4.89 -16.25
C HIS A 132 -41.81 5.07 -15.43
N SER A 133 -42.38 6.27 -15.34
CA SER A 133 -43.68 6.49 -14.70
C SER A 133 -44.86 6.16 -15.62
N THR A 134 -45.18 4.88 -15.77
CA THR A 134 -46.53 4.40 -16.09
C THR A 134 -47.00 3.46 -14.97
N PRO A 135 -48.15 3.72 -14.32
CA PRO A 135 -48.60 2.95 -13.17
C PRO A 135 -49.27 1.64 -13.62
N ARG A 136 -48.90 0.51 -13.01
CA ARG A 136 -49.66 -0.74 -13.15
C ARG A 136 -50.09 -1.24 -11.78
N GLU A 137 -51.34 -1.67 -11.77
CA GLU A 137 -52.25 -1.82 -10.64
C GLU A 137 -51.81 -2.79 -9.54
N VAL A 138 -52.33 -2.46 -8.35
CA VAL A 138 -52.29 -3.15 -7.07
C VAL A 138 -53.30 -4.29 -7.07
N THR A 139 -52.97 -5.44 -6.46
CA THR A 139 -53.84 -6.17 -5.51
C THR A 139 -53.06 -7.26 -4.76
N PRO A 140 -53.50 -7.67 -3.54
CA PRO A 140 -52.61 -7.67 -2.38
C PRO A 140 -52.60 -9.00 -1.58
N ALA A 141 -51.76 -8.96 -0.54
CA ALA A 141 -51.81 -9.73 0.70
C ALA A 141 -51.34 -11.19 0.69
N LEU A 142 -50.32 -11.48 1.49
CA LEU A 142 -50.55 -12.27 2.69
C LEU A 142 -49.50 -11.99 3.78
N THR A 143 -50.02 -12.10 4.99
CA THR A 143 -49.58 -11.56 6.26
C THR A 143 -48.35 -12.28 6.83
N LEU A 144 -47.53 -11.52 7.56
CA LEU A 144 -46.42 -11.95 8.43
C LEU A 144 -46.80 -13.13 9.36
N PRO A 145 -45.80 -13.89 9.83
CA PRO A 145 -45.33 -13.59 11.17
C PRO A 145 -43.80 -13.47 11.28
N SER A 146 -43.43 -12.49 12.09
CA SER A 146 -42.11 -12.30 12.67
C SER A 146 -41.67 -13.57 13.38
N ARG A 147 -40.54 -14.16 12.95
CA ARG A 147 -39.84 -15.20 13.70
C ARG A 147 -38.42 -14.71 13.96
N VAL A 148 -38.24 -14.22 15.18
CA VAL A 148 -36.96 -14.26 15.88
C VAL A 148 -36.57 -15.74 15.94
N GLU A 149 -35.63 -16.16 15.12
CA GLU A 149 -34.99 -17.47 15.27
C GLU A 149 -33.52 -17.24 15.60
N ALA A 150 -33.18 -17.82 16.75
CA ALA A 150 -31.90 -17.81 17.39
C ALA A 150 -30.80 -18.29 16.44
N PHE A 151 -29.63 -17.65 16.58
CA PHE A 151 -28.37 -18.15 16.08
C PHE A 151 -28.19 -19.63 16.44
N PRO A 152 -27.90 -20.51 15.48
CA PRO A 152 -27.25 -21.77 15.80
C PRO A 152 -25.81 -21.43 16.19
N GLU A 153 -25.56 -21.35 17.49
CA GLU A 153 -24.25 -21.70 18.05
C GLU A 153 -23.98 -23.15 17.66
N GLU A 154 -23.13 -23.38 16.66
CA GLU A 154 -22.44 -24.66 16.56
C GLU A 154 -21.13 -24.52 15.77
N ASN A 155 -20.06 -24.83 16.49
CA ASN A 155 -18.66 -24.99 16.07
C ASN A 155 -17.81 -23.72 15.95
N ASP A 156 -17.87 -22.86 16.98
CA ASP A 156 -16.83 -21.87 17.29
C ASP A 156 -15.82 -22.39 18.34
N SER A 157 -15.59 -23.70 18.34
CA SER A 157 -14.68 -24.39 19.25
C SER A 157 -13.37 -24.75 18.55
N LYS A 158 -12.56 -23.72 18.23
CA LYS A 158 -11.07 -23.72 18.25
C LYS A 158 -10.44 -22.44 17.64
N PHE A 159 -11.00 -21.27 17.87
CA PHE A 159 -10.20 -20.04 17.80
C PHE A 159 -9.95 -19.54 19.21
N GLN A 160 -9.11 -20.29 19.94
CA GLN A 160 -8.48 -19.77 21.15
C GLN A 160 -7.78 -18.47 20.76
N SER A 161 -8.22 -17.39 21.40
CA SER A 161 -7.50 -16.13 21.52
C SER A 161 -6.01 -16.42 21.62
N GLN A 162 -5.24 -15.96 20.63
CA GLN A 162 -3.80 -16.17 20.52
C GLN A 162 -3.13 -15.85 21.86
N HIS A 163 -2.44 -16.86 22.39
CA HIS A 163 -1.65 -16.82 23.61
C HIS A 163 -0.84 -15.51 23.69
N CYS A 164 -1.01 -14.79 24.80
CA CYS A 164 0.05 -13.91 25.29
C CYS A 164 1.33 -14.76 25.33
N GLY A 165 2.34 -14.39 24.54
CA GLY A 165 3.67 -14.96 24.66
C GLY A 165 4.16 -14.83 26.11
N ARG A 166 5.10 -15.68 26.54
CA ARG A 166 5.73 -15.48 27.85
C ARG A 166 6.51 -14.16 27.82
N GLU A 167 6.69 -13.49 28.96
CA GLU A 167 7.44 -12.21 29.01
C GLU A 167 8.84 -12.31 28.37
N GLU A 168 9.46 -13.49 28.44
CA GLU A 168 10.72 -13.84 27.80
C GLU A 168 10.66 -13.74 26.26
N ASP A 169 9.57 -14.21 25.66
CA ASP A 169 9.35 -14.14 24.20
C ASP A 169 9.14 -12.69 23.78
N VAL A 170 8.37 -11.90 24.54
CA VAL A 170 8.11 -10.49 24.24
C VAL A 170 9.38 -9.63 24.33
N MET A 171 10.27 -9.94 25.28
CA MET A 171 11.54 -9.22 25.43
C MET A 171 12.52 -9.55 24.29
N GLU A 172 12.64 -10.82 23.92
CA GLU A 172 13.48 -11.23 22.78
C GLU A 172 12.90 -10.76 21.43
N GLU A 173 11.57 -10.74 21.27
CA GLU A 173 10.88 -10.20 20.09
C GLU A 173 11.26 -8.73 19.84
N ARG A 174 11.23 -7.90 20.90
CA ARG A 174 11.63 -6.48 20.81
C ARG A 174 13.10 -6.29 20.46
N ALA A 175 13.97 -7.17 20.95
CA ALA A 175 15.40 -7.12 20.63
C ALA A 175 15.67 -7.48 19.16
N LEU A 176 14.86 -8.37 18.59
CA LEU A 176 15.00 -8.83 17.21
C LEU A 176 14.20 -7.99 16.21
N GLU A 177 13.24 -7.18 16.67
CA GLU A 177 12.33 -6.40 15.84
C GLU A 177 13.05 -5.56 14.77
N GLU A 178 14.11 -4.85 15.16
CA GLU A 178 14.87 -3.99 14.26
C GLU A 178 15.73 -4.79 13.28
N THR A 179 16.32 -5.90 13.71
CA THR A 179 17.09 -6.80 12.85
C THR A 179 16.19 -7.42 11.78
N VAL A 180 15.04 -7.93 12.19
CA VAL A 180 14.02 -8.49 11.30
C VAL A 180 13.51 -7.43 10.33
N ARG A 181 13.19 -6.23 10.83
CA ARG A 181 12.75 -5.10 10.00
C ARG A 181 13.78 -4.77 8.92
N LYS A 182 15.06 -4.68 9.27
CA LYS A 182 16.16 -4.47 8.32
C LYS A 182 16.24 -5.60 7.30
N THR A 183 16.12 -6.85 7.72
CA THR A 183 16.16 -8.01 6.81
C THR A 183 15.02 -7.98 5.80
N LEU A 184 13.79 -7.69 6.22
CA LEU A 184 12.64 -7.59 5.33
C LEU A 184 12.76 -6.39 4.36
N LEU A 185 13.28 -5.25 4.83
CA LEU A 185 13.55 -4.08 3.98
C LEU A 185 14.69 -4.33 2.99
N ASN A 186 15.69 -5.14 3.35
CA ASN A 186 16.79 -5.51 2.44
C ASN A 186 16.40 -6.63 1.47
N THR A 187 15.28 -7.31 1.71
CA THR A 187 14.76 -8.33 0.80
C THR A 187 13.90 -7.67 -0.26
N GLY A 188 14.44 -7.51 -1.47
CA GLY A 188 13.87 -6.64 -2.51
C GLY A 188 12.37 -6.80 -2.78
N ARG A 189 11.86 -8.04 -2.84
CA ARG A 189 10.44 -8.32 -3.10
C ARG A 189 9.54 -7.99 -1.91
N VAL A 190 10.00 -8.32 -0.71
CA VAL A 190 9.28 -8.08 0.54
C VAL A 190 9.27 -6.60 0.89
N ARG A 191 10.35 -5.89 0.56
CA ARG A 191 10.51 -4.45 0.80
C ARG A 191 9.30 -3.64 0.40
N ASN A 192 8.77 -3.84 -0.82
CA ASN A 192 7.64 -3.04 -1.31
C ASN A 192 6.33 -3.35 -0.58
N GLY A 193 6.12 -4.62 -0.18
CA GLY A 193 4.97 -5.02 0.64
C GLY A 193 5.09 -4.61 2.10
N PHE A 194 6.31 -4.31 2.56
CA PHE A 194 6.62 -4.01 3.95
C PHE A 194 6.83 -2.51 4.24
N LEU A 195 7.30 -1.71 3.28
CA LEU A 195 7.58 -0.27 3.44
C LEU A 195 6.36 0.55 3.89
N GLY A 196 5.13 0.05 3.62
CA GLY A 196 3.87 0.66 4.03
C GLY A 196 3.13 -0.12 5.13
N ALA A 197 3.79 -1.02 5.84
CA ALA A 197 3.16 -1.83 6.87
C ALA A 197 2.62 -0.94 8.01
N ARG A 198 1.31 -1.00 8.28
CA ARG A 198 0.69 -0.30 9.43
C ARG A 198 0.92 -1.04 10.74
N ASP A 199 0.82 -2.36 10.67
CA ASP A 199 0.95 -3.24 11.81
C ASP A 199 2.04 -4.26 11.51
N PHE A 200 2.98 -4.38 12.43
CA PHE A 200 4.11 -5.31 12.35
C PHE A 200 4.16 -6.09 13.65
N ASN A 201 4.19 -7.42 13.57
CA ASN A 201 4.37 -8.28 14.72
C ASN A 201 5.46 -9.31 14.41
N VAL A 202 6.37 -9.46 15.35
CA VAL A 202 7.42 -10.47 15.36
C VAL A 202 7.07 -11.48 16.44
N ARG A 203 7.28 -12.76 16.17
CA ARG A 203 7.01 -13.86 17.10
C ARG A 203 8.13 -14.88 17.05
N ILE A 204 8.58 -15.30 18.22
CA ILE A 204 9.60 -16.35 18.33
C ILE A 204 8.89 -17.70 18.54
N MET A 205 9.19 -18.69 17.70
CA MET A 205 8.41 -19.93 17.63
C MET A 205 8.86 -21.02 18.63
N ARG A 206 9.49 -20.64 19.75
CA ARG A 206 10.08 -21.57 20.74
C ARG A 206 9.09 -22.56 21.37
N TYR A 207 7.80 -22.24 21.41
CA TYR A 207 6.77 -23.06 22.07
C TYR A 207 5.67 -23.59 21.11
N GLY A 208 5.98 -23.65 19.81
CA GLY A 208 5.09 -24.21 18.80
C GLY A 208 4.63 -23.20 17.76
N ARG A 209 4.06 -23.72 16.67
CA ARG A 209 3.74 -22.93 15.47
C ARG A 209 2.29 -22.44 15.49
N VAL A 210 2.08 -21.15 15.24
CA VAL A 210 0.73 -20.58 15.02
C VAL A 210 0.24 -20.85 13.60
N TYR A 211 1.14 -20.80 12.62
CA TYR A 211 0.84 -21.19 11.25
C TYR A 211 1.63 -22.44 10.84
N VAL A 212 0.93 -23.44 10.30
CA VAL A 212 1.56 -24.66 9.78
C VAL A 212 2.25 -24.32 8.47
N CYS A 213 3.52 -23.92 8.56
CA CYS A 213 4.37 -23.80 7.38
C CYS A 213 4.45 -25.14 6.65
N THR A 214 3.94 -25.20 5.42
CA THR A 214 4.04 -26.37 4.54
C THR A 214 5.47 -26.64 4.07
N GLU A 215 6.33 -25.61 4.14
CA GLU A 215 7.72 -25.62 3.66
C GLU A 215 8.75 -26.12 4.68
N LYS A 216 8.31 -26.79 5.77
CA LYS A 216 9.18 -27.42 6.78
C LYS A 216 10.24 -26.47 7.39
N CYS A 217 9.92 -25.20 7.61
CA CYS A 217 10.79 -24.28 8.35
C CYS A 217 11.23 -24.87 9.71
N PRO A 218 12.44 -24.54 10.22
CA PRO A 218 12.89 -24.97 11.53
C PRO A 218 11.96 -24.50 12.66
N ASP A 219 11.86 -25.27 13.74
CA ASP A 219 10.99 -24.91 14.89
C ASP A 219 11.47 -23.67 15.65
N SER A 220 12.73 -23.29 15.50
CA SER A 220 13.33 -22.09 16.10
C SER A 220 13.18 -20.82 15.23
N CYS A 221 12.42 -20.88 14.14
CA CYS A 221 12.28 -19.73 13.24
C CYS A 221 11.54 -18.56 13.91
N ILE A 222 11.79 -17.35 13.40
CA ILE A 222 11.02 -16.18 13.75
C ILE A 222 9.87 -16.06 12.76
N GLU A 223 8.64 -15.98 13.26
CA GLU A 223 7.46 -15.68 12.46
C GLU A 223 7.16 -14.20 12.49
N VAL A 224 6.92 -13.63 11.31
CA VAL A 224 6.70 -12.22 11.15
C VAL A 224 5.47 -12.00 10.31
N HIS A 225 4.59 -11.15 10.82
CA HIS A 225 3.31 -10.88 10.23
C HIS A 225 3.08 -9.38 10.16
N TRP A 226 2.63 -8.91 9.00
CA TRP A 226 2.29 -7.50 8.82
C TRP A 226 1.07 -7.29 7.93
N HIS A 227 0.49 -6.11 8.07
CA HIS A 227 -0.62 -5.65 7.25
C HIS A 227 -0.22 -4.43 6.43
N LEU A 228 -0.55 -4.46 5.16
CA LEU A 228 -0.41 -3.35 4.23
C LEU A 228 -1.81 -2.87 3.84
N LEU A 229 -2.15 -1.63 4.20
CA LEU A 229 -3.39 -1.00 3.71
C LEU A 229 -3.12 -0.30 2.39
N THR A 230 -3.95 -0.59 1.40
CA THR A 230 -3.92 0.07 0.08
C THR A 230 -5.24 0.80 -0.15
N GLY A 231 -5.17 2.12 -0.29
CA GLY A 231 -6.38 2.96 -0.31
C GLY A 231 -7.15 2.91 1.01
N ARG A 232 -8.47 3.12 0.96
CA ARG A 232 -9.34 3.18 2.16
C ARG A 232 -9.93 1.83 2.58
N ASN A 233 -10.00 0.87 1.66
CA ASN A 233 -10.84 -0.31 1.82
C ASN A 233 -10.11 -1.64 1.57
N ILE A 234 -8.85 -1.63 1.13
CA ILE A 234 -8.12 -2.87 0.80
C ILE A 234 -6.98 -3.06 1.80
N LEU A 235 -6.89 -4.27 2.33
CA LEU A 235 -5.86 -4.68 3.28
C LEU A 235 -5.22 -5.97 2.80
N TYR A 236 -3.90 -6.00 2.70
CA TYR A 236 -3.13 -7.20 2.45
C TYR A 236 -2.48 -7.66 3.73
N SER A 237 -2.51 -8.96 3.98
CA SER A 237 -1.85 -9.57 5.12
C SER A 237 -0.75 -10.51 4.61
N HIS A 238 0.42 -10.37 5.22
CA HIS A 238 1.62 -11.09 4.81
C HIS A 238 2.20 -11.86 5.99
N LEU A 239 2.85 -12.97 5.69
CA LEU A 239 3.55 -13.79 6.67
C LEU A 239 4.93 -14.17 6.13
N ALA A 240 5.94 -14.10 6.97
CA ALA A 240 7.29 -14.54 6.67
C ALA A 240 7.88 -15.35 7.82
N HIS A 241 8.74 -16.32 7.49
CA HIS A 241 9.59 -17.00 8.44
C HIS A 241 11.04 -16.59 8.19
N LEU A 242 11.74 -16.22 9.26
CA LEU A 242 13.16 -15.88 9.24
C LEU A 242 13.96 -16.85 10.09
N SER A 243 15.28 -16.83 9.92
CA SER A 243 16.22 -17.49 10.82
C SER A 243 16.01 -17.06 12.27
N ASP A 244 16.47 -17.89 13.20
CA ASP A 244 16.42 -17.66 14.65
C ASP A 244 17.03 -16.32 15.10
N ASN A 245 17.96 -15.77 14.33
CA ASN A 245 18.61 -14.48 14.54
C ASN A 245 18.00 -13.34 13.69
N GLY A 246 16.96 -13.61 12.89
CA GLY A 246 16.24 -12.63 12.07
C GLY A 246 17.02 -12.07 10.88
N THR A 247 18.18 -12.63 10.54
CA THR A 247 19.07 -12.10 9.48
C THR A 247 18.79 -12.64 8.08
N GLN A 248 18.07 -13.76 7.98
CA GLN A 248 17.77 -14.41 6.71
C GLN A 248 16.27 -14.69 6.60
N LEU A 249 15.67 -14.31 5.47
CA LEU A 249 14.33 -14.78 5.10
C LEU A 249 14.42 -16.24 4.67
N LEU A 250 13.69 -17.12 5.34
CA LEU A 250 13.63 -18.55 5.02
C LEU A 250 12.45 -18.88 4.12
N HIS A 251 11.31 -18.25 4.37
CA HIS A 251 10.08 -18.53 3.64
C HIS A 251 9.14 -17.33 3.67
N LEU A 252 8.47 -17.07 2.54
CA LEU A 252 7.40 -16.10 2.43
C LEU A 252 6.09 -16.85 2.21
N GLY A 253 5.18 -16.73 3.17
CA GLY A 253 3.86 -17.35 3.09
C GLY A 253 2.92 -16.65 2.10
N PRO A 254 1.72 -17.20 1.89
CA PRO A 254 0.72 -16.62 1.01
C PRO A 254 0.33 -15.19 1.43
N GLU A 255 0.22 -14.30 0.46
CA GLU A 255 -0.41 -12.99 0.61
C GLU A 255 -1.92 -13.17 0.60
N HIS A 256 -2.62 -12.68 1.64
CA HIS A 256 -4.08 -12.66 1.67
C HIS A 256 -4.59 -11.24 1.49
N GLY A 257 -5.43 -11.02 0.48
CA GLY A 257 -6.10 -9.76 0.21
C GLY A 257 -7.51 -9.72 0.79
N TYR A 258 -7.83 -8.62 1.46
CA TYR A 258 -9.14 -8.34 2.02
C TYR A 258 -9.67 -7.00 1.52
N GLN A 259 -10.97 -6.93 1.25
CA GLN A 259 -11.62 -5.72 0.76
C GLN A 259 -12.88 -5.42 1.56
N TYR A 260 -13.03 -4.18 2.01
CA TYR A 260 -14.27 -3.70 2.59
C TYR A 260 -15.24 -3.36 1.48
N ASN A 261 -16.35 -4.10 1.41
CA ASN A 261 -17.34 -3.90 0.38
C ASN A 261 -18.35 -2.83 0.81
N SER A 262 -18.21 -1.64 0.25
CA SER A 262 -19.11 -0.51 0.48
C SER A 262 -20.20 -0.33 -0.58
N LEU A 263 -20.34 -1.27 -1.53
CA LEU A 263 -21.28 -1.14 -2.64
C LEU A 263 -22.70 -1.54 -2.20
N PRO A 264 -23.67 -0.60 -2.15
CA PRO A 264 -25.04 -0.91 -1.77
C PRO A 264 -25.67 -1.90 -2.76
N GLY A 265 -26.42 -2.88 -2.25
CA GLY A 265 -27.07 -3.92 -3.06
C GLY A 265 -26.20 -5.13 -3.41
N SER A 266 -24.92 -5.14 -3.02
CA SER A 266 -24.08 -6.34 -3.12
C SER A 266 -24.37 -7.33 -1.96
N ALA A 267 -24.18 -8.63 -2.21
CA ALA A 267 -24.43 -9.69 -1.21
C ALA A 267 -23.59 -9.53 0.08
N ASN A 268 -22.43 -8.89 -0.04
CA ASN A 268 -21.48 -8.66 1.06
C ASN A 268 -21.40 -7.17 1.47
N PHE A 269 -22.45 -6.38 1.25
CA PHE A 269 -22.47 -4.96 1.65
C PHE A 269 -22.13 -4.77 3.13
N ARG A 270 -21.23 -3.82 3.42
CA ARG A 270 -20.65 -3.50 4.73
C ARG A 270 -19.87 -4.64 5.39
N LYS A 271 -19.43 -5.64 4.63
CA LYS A 271 -18.59 -6.73 5.12
C LYS A 271 -17.20 -6.64 4.53
N MET A 272 -16.21 -7.10 5.29
CA MET A 272 -14.90 -7.43 4.75
C MET A 272 -14.99 -8.76 4.02
N ILE A 273 -14.49 -8.81 2.79
CA ILE A 273 -14.38 -10.02 2.00
C ILE A 273 -12.91 -10.41 1.89
N HIS A 274 -12.60 -11.69 2.04
CA HIS A 274 -11.32 -12.26 1.65
C HIS A 274 -11.41 -12.54 0.16
N PHE A 275 -10.78 -11.68 -0.65
CA PHE A 275 -10.94 -11.69 -2.12
C PHE A 275 -9.80 -12.41 -2.85
N SER A 276 -8.63 -12.54 -2.20
CA SER A 276 -7.48 -13.20 -2.82
C SER A 276 -6.56 -13.88 -1.81
N GLU A 277 -5.99 -15.00 -2.23
CA GLU A 277 -4.87 -15.67 -1.60
C GLU A 277 -3.86 -15.99 -2.70
N LYS A 278 -2.62 -15.56 -2.51
CA LYS A 278 -1.61 -15.54 -3.57
C LYS A 278 -0.26 -15.94 -3.02
N LEU A 279 0.35 -16.97 -3.59
CA LEU A 279 1.72 -17.35 -3.29
C LEU A 279 2.61 -17.06 -4.50
N ILE A 280 3.76 -16.46 -4.23
CA ILE A 280 4.74 -16.12 -5.23
C ILE A 280 6.10 -16.63 -4.79
N ASP A 281 6.85 -17.24 -5.70
CA ASP A 281 8.14 -17.83 -5.39
C ASP A 281 9.24 -16.76 -5.20
N GLU A 282 10.45 -17.19 -4.89
CA GLU A 282 11.61 -16.30 -4.73
C GLU A 282 11.98 -15.55 -6.03
N ASN A 283 11.66 -16.13 -7.20
CA ASN A 283 12.05 -15.63 -8.52
C ASN A 283 11.06 -14.65 -9.15
N GLY A 284 9.93 -14.35 -8.50
CA GLY A 284 8.93 -13.46 -9.08
C GLY A 284 7.66 -14.17 -9.56
N LYS A 285 7.69 -15.49 -9.73
CA LYS A 285 6.66 -16.27 -10.42
C LYS A 285 5.49 -16.61 -9.51
N LEU A 286 4.29 -16.37 -10.02
CA LEU A 286 3.04 -16.79 -9.38
C LEU A 286 3.01 -18.32 -9.27
N VAL A 287 3.03 -18.82 -8.04
CA VAL A 287 2.91 -20.25 -7.74
C VAL A 287 1.43 -20.64 -7.78
N TYR A 288 0.60 -19.89 -7.05
CA TYR A 288 -0.85 -19.99 -7.17
C TYR A 288 -1.53 -18.68 -6.82
N VAL A 289 -2.75 -18.53 -7.34
CA VAL A 289 -3.71 -17.53 -6.92
C VAL A 289 -5.06 -18.20 -6.75
N LYS A 290 -5.73 -17.87 -5.67
CA LYS A 290 -7.09 -18.27 -5.36
C LYS A 290 -7.90 -17.02 -5.09
N THR A 291 -9.07 -16.94 -5.69
CA THR A 291 -10.04 -15.87 -5.44
C THR A 291 -11.25 -16.50 -4.77
N ASP A 292 -11.48 -16.10 -3.52
CA ASP A 292 -12.70 -16.42 -2.79
C ASP A 292 -13.49 -15.12 -2.64
N ASP A 293 -14.81 -15.16 -2.42
CA ASP A 293 -15.60 -13.97 -2.07
C ASP A 293 -16.29 -14.18 -0.71
N LYS A 294 -15.49 -14.68 0.24
CA LYS A 294 -15.99 -15.09 1.55
C LYS A 294 -15.99 -13.92 2.51
N PRO A 295 -17.12 -13.61 3.18
CA PRO A 295 -17.14 -12.61 4.24
C PRO A 295 -16.30 -13.11 5.43
N VAL A 296 -15.45 -12.24 5.95
CA VAL A 296 -14.55 -12.52 7.07
C VAL A 296 -14.52 -11.32 8.02
N THR A 297 -14.25 -11.57 9.30
CA THR A 297 -14.24 -10.53 10.34
C THR A 297 -12.86 -10.29 10.93
N THR A 298 -11.94 -11.25 10.77
CA THR A 298 -10.60 -11.26 11.35
C THR A 298 -9.54 -11.64 10.32
N CYS A 299 -8.30 -11.18 10.53
CA CYS A 299 -7.15 -11.61 9.74
C CYS A 299 -6.84 -13.09 10.00
N ILE A 300 -6.57 -13.85 8.93
CA ILE A 300 -6.32 -15.30 9.02
C ILE A 300 -5.05 -15.65 9.83
N TYR A 301 -4.05 -14.76 9.83
CA TYR A 301 -2.76 -15.00 10.49
C TYR A 301 -2.76 -14.59 11.96
N CYS A 302 -3.27 -13.40 12.29
CA CYS A 302 -3.21 -12.87 13.66
C CYS A 302 -4.54 -12.87 14.41
N GLY A 303 -5.65 -13.24 13.77
CA GLY A 303 -6.98 -13.22 14.38
C GLY A 303 -7.48 -11.82 14.79
N ARG A 304 -6.73 -10.74 14.50
CA ARG A 304 -7.15 -9.37 14.82
C ARG A 304 -8.35 -9.00 13.95
N ALA A 305 -9.35 -8.36 14.57
CA ALA A 305 -10.54 -7.87 13.89
C ALA A 305 -10.20 -6.75 12.90
N PHE A 306 -10.74 -6.82 11.68
CA PHE A 306 -10.47 -5.80 10.66
C PHE A 306 -10.93 -4.40 11.06
N ALA A 307 -11.98 -4.31 11.89
CA ALA A 307 -12.43 -3.04 12.45
C ALA A 307 -11.33 -2.31 13.23
N LYS A 308 -10.36 -3.03 13.82
CA LYS A 308 -9.22 -2.43 14.51
C LYS A 308 -8.06 -2.09 13.57
N LEU A 309 -7.91 -2.84 12.48
CA LEU A 309 -6.81 -2.69 11.51
C LEU A 309 -7.07 -1.57 10.48
N LEU A 310 -8.36 -1.25 10.25
CA LEU A 310 -8.79 -0.22 9.29
C LEU A 310 -8.95 1.18 9.89
N LEU A 311 -8.86 1.33 11.21
CA LEU A 311 -8.80 2.62 11.93
C LEU A 311 -7.33 3.08 11.95
#